data_AF-L0DT88-F1
#
_entry.id   AF-L0DT88-F1
#
_cell.length_a   1.000
_cell.length_b   1.000
_cell.length_c   1.000
_cell.angle_alpha   90.00
_cell.angle_beta   90.00
_cell.angle_gamma   90.00
#
_symmetry.space_group_name_H-M   'P 1'
#
loop_
_entity.id
_entity.type
_entity.pdbx_description
1 polymer ?
#
loop_
_entity_poly.entity_id
_entity_poly.type
_entity_poly.pdbx_seq_one_letter_code
_entity_poly.pdbx_strand_id
1 'polypeptide(L)'
;MQKITGLALAVTAVIAALAAPATTVAMDATMVHIRGTCEDEWPGNAREYERCVQDAQRTVDELSHRLREHARGTPERRILDACMDEWRDFYGHMDYHEALRCWQERNPARGANQG
;
A
#
# COMPACT_ATOMS: atom_id res chain seq x y z
N MET A 1 -4.14 -66.00 -19.08
CA MET A 1 -3.20 -65.77 -17.97
C MET A 1 -2.05 -64.94 -18.49
N GLN A 2 -1.74 -63.83 -17.82
CA GLN A 2 -0.46 -63.07 -17.73
C GLN A 2 -0.73 -61.56 -17.73
N LYS A 3 -0.38 -60.98 -16.58
CA LYS A 3 -0.50 -59.60 -16.14
C LYS A 3 0.75 -58.86 -16.60
N ILE A 4 0.63 -57.63 -17.09
CA ILE A 4 1.71 -56.64 -16.96
C ILE A 4 1.09 -55.32 -16.50
N THR A 5 1.25 -55.10 -15.21
CA THR A 5 1.18 -53.85 -14.48
C THR A 5 2.12 -52.81 -15.08
N GLY A 6 1.59 -51.66 -15.51
CA GLY A 6 2.34 -50.45 -15.80
C GLY A 6 1.97 -49.36 -14.79
N LEU A 7 2.77 -49.26 -13.72
CA LEU A 7 2.77 -48.13 -12.79
C LEU A 7 3.19 -46.87 -13.58
N ALA A 8 2.28 -45.92 -13.78
CA ALA A 8 2.64 -44.57 -14.20
C ALA A 8 2.72 -43.68 -12.94
N LEU A 9 3.91 -43.59 -12.36
CA LEU A 9 4.28 -42.58 -11.38
C LEU A 9 4.30 -41.22 -12.09
N ALA A 10 3.18 -40.49 -12.03
CA ALA A 10 3.15 -39.09 -12.42
C ALA A 10 3.73 -38.25 -11.28
N VAL A 11 5.06 -38.06 -11.31
CA VAL A 11 5.76 -37.02 -10.57
C VAL A 11 5.29 -35.69 -11.16
N THR A 12 4.27 -35.08 -10.56
CA THR A 12 3.87 -33.73 -10.95
C THR A 12 4.48 -32.76 -9.95
N ALA A 13 5.40 -31.95 -10.49
CA ALA A 13 6.24 -31.02 -9.78
C ALA A 13 5.44 -30.11 -8.83
N VAL A 14 5.93 -30.00 -7.60
CA VAL A 14 5.59 -28.89 -6.71
C VAL A 14 6.13 -27.63 -7.36
N ILE A 15 5.28 -26.89 -8.06
CA ILE A 15 5.57 -25.52 -8.47
C ILE A 15 5.51 -24.69 -7.19
N ALA A 16 6.64 -24.63 -6.48
CA ALA A 16 6.88 -23.59 -5.50
C ALA A 16 7.04 -22.28 -6.27
N ALA A 17 5.91 -21.64 -6.57
CA ALA A 17 5.90 -20.28 -7.07
C ALA A 17 6.57 -19.40 -6.01
N LEU A 18 7.79 -18.95 -6.34
CA LEU A 18 8.52 -17.92 -5.64
C LEU A 18 7.67 -16.63 -5.67
N ALA A 19 6.78 -16.49 -4.69
CA ALA A 19 6.05 -15.26 -4.45
C ALA A 19 6.96 -14.32 -3.64
N ALA A 20 7.83 -13.59 -4.32
CA ALA A 20 8.57 -12.46 -3.75
C ALA A 20 8.89 -11.44 -4.86
N PRO A 21 8.89 -10.12 -4.63
CA PRO A 21 8.06 -9.29 -3.75
C PRO A 21 7.40 -8.16 -4.57
N ALA A 22 6.11 -8.26 -4.89
CA ALA A 22 5.41 -7.16 -5.60
C ALA A 22 5.33 -5.85 -4.78
N THR A 23 5.62 -5.92 -3.48
CA THR A 23 5.53 -4.81 -2.53
C THR A 23 6.70 -3.84 -2.58
N THR A 24 7.92 -4.26 -2.96
CA THR A 24 9.08 -3.34 -2.98
C THR A 24 9.02 -2.35 -4.14
N VAL A 25 8.60 -2.81 -5.33
CA VAL A 25 8.51 -1.94 -6.52
C VAL A 25 7.46 -0.83 -6.34
N ALA A 26 6.35 -1.13 -5.67
CA ALA A 26 5.30 -0.15 -5.40
C ALA A 26 5.74 0.93 -4.38
N MET A 27 6.58 0.57 -3.41
CA MET A 27 7.12 1.52 -2.43
C MET A 27 8.15 2.46 -3.07
N ASP A 28 9.00 1.95 -3.96
CA ASP A 28 9.98 2.80 -4.68
C ASP A 28 9.29 3.83 -5.58
N ALA A 29 8.24 3.43 -6.32
CA ALA A 29 7.46 4.36 -7.14
C ALA A 29 6.75 5.44 -6.31
N THR A 30 6.23 5.08 -5.14
CA THR A 30 5.61 6.01 -4.18
C THR A 30 6.62 7.08 -3.72
N MET A 31 7.84 6.67 -3.37
CA MET A 31 8.87 7.60 -2.87
C MET A 31 9.43 8.52 -3.95
N VAL A 32 9.53 8.05 -5.19
CA VAL A 32 9.89 8.90 -6.32
C VAL A 32 8.85 10.00 -6.51
N HIS A 33 7.57 9.66 -6.43
CA HIS A 33 6.48 10.63 -6.57
C HIS A 33 6.45 11.65 -5.41
N ILE A 34 6.61 11.20 -4.17
CA ILE A 34 6.68 12.09 -2.99
C ILE A 34 7.82 13.09 -3.14
N ARG A 35 9.01 12.63 -3.53
CA ARG A 35 10.17 13.52 -3.72
C ARG A 35 9.93 14.53 -4.84
N GLY A 36 9.34 14.10 -5.95
CA GLY A 36 8.98 15.01 -7.05
C GLY A 36 8.01 16.10 -6.60
N THR A 37 6.93 15.71 -5.91
CA THR A 37 5.92 16.66 -5.41
C THR A 37 6.50 17.64 -4.40
N CYS A 38 7.32 17.16 -3.45
CA CYS A 38 7.96 18.02 -2.45
C CYS A 38 8.99 18.98 -3.07
N GLU A 39 9.72 18.57 -4.11
CA GLU A 39 10.65 19.44 -4.83
C GLU A 39 9.91 20.52 -5.62
N ASP A 40 8.79 20.16 -6.26
CA ASP A 40 7.95 21.10 -7.02
C ASP A 40 7.30 22.15 -6.11
N GLU A 41 6.90 21.76 -4.89
CA GLU A 41 6.27 22.66 -3.91
C GLU A 41 7.29 23.57 -3.21
N TRP A 42 8.50 23.06 -2.96
CA TRP A 42 9.55 23.76 -2.20
C TRP A 42 10.88 23.89 -2.98
N PRO A 43 10.88 24.48 -4.18
CA PRO A 43 12.04 24.49 -5.06
C PRO A 43 13.19 25.27 -4.42
N GLY A 44 14.34 24.61 -4.24
CA GLY A 44 15.54 25.20 -3.64
C GLY A 44 15.47 25.45 -2.13
N ASN A 45 14.37 25.05 -1.46
CA ASN A 45 14.26 25.12 0.00
C ASN A 45 14.45 23.73 0.62
N ALA A 46 15.71 23.33 0.78
CA ALA A 46 16.10 21.99 1.25
C ALA A 46 15.44 21.60 2.59
N ARG A 47 15.25 22.56 3.51
CA ARG A 47 14.65 22.29 4.81
C ARG A 47 13.18 21.91 4.72
N GLU A 48 12.40 22.67 3.95
CA GLU A 48 10.97 22.38 3.78
C GLU A 48 10.76 21.15 2.88
N TYR A 49 11.63 20.94 1.89
CA TYR A 49 11.69 19.69 1.13
C TYR A 49 11.89 18.47 2.03
N GLU A 50 12.91 18.49 2.90
CA GLU A 50 13.19 17.36 3.82
C GLU A 50 12.02 17.11 4.77
N ARG A 51 11.40 18.17 5.30
CA ARG A 51 10.21 18.05 6.14
C ARG A 51 9.05 17.43 5.37
N CYS A 52 8.76 17.93 4.17
CA CYS A 52 7.71 17.40 3.30
C CYS A 52 7.89 15.89 3.04
N VAL A 53 9.10 15.47 2.67
CA VAL A 53 9.39 14.05 2.43
C VAL A 53 9.21 13.20 3.68
N GLN A 54 9.67 13.67 4.85
CA GLN A 54 9.53 12.95 6.12
C GLN A 54 8.06 12.81 6.55
N ASP A 55 7.27 13.88 6.40
CA ASP A 55 5.86 13.87 6.77
C ASP A 55 5.05 12.98 5.82
N ALA A 56 5.30 13.07 4.51
CA ALA A 56 4.68 12.20 3.51
C ALA A 56 5.03 10.72 3.74
N GLN A 57 6.29 10.40 4.02
CA GLN A 57 6.73 9.04 4.35
C GLN A 57 5.97 8.50 5.58
N ARG A 58 5.86 9.30 6.64
CA ARG A 58 5.13 8.89 7.86
C ARG A 58 3.66 8.59 7.56
N THR A 59 3.04 9.40 6.72
CA THR A 59 1.65 9.19 6.29
C THR A 59 1.49 7.91 5.46
N VAL A 60 2.42 7.62 4.56
CA VAL A 60 2.44 6.36 3.80
C VAL A 60 2.61 5.15 4.74
N ASP A 61 3.50 5.24 5.72
CA ASP A 61 3.73 4.18 6.70
C ASP A 61 2.49 3.91 7.55
N GLU A 62 1.79 4.98 7.96
CA GLU A 62 0.54 4.91 8.71
C GLU A 62 -0.59 4.25 7.89
N LEU A 63 -0.81 4.71 6.65
CA LEU A 63 -1.77 4.09 5.74
C LEU A 63 -1.41 2.62 5.50
N SER A 64 -0.13 2.31 5.26
CA SER A 64 0.36 0.94 5.08
C SER A 64 0.12 0.07 6.31
N HIS A 65 0.29 0.62 7.52
CA HIS A 65 -0.04 -0.07 8.76
C HIS A 65 -1.54 -0.39 8.83
N ARG A 66 -2.41 0.59 8.58
CA ARG A 66 -3.87 0.40 8.57
C ARG A 66 -4.33 -0.61 7.52
N LEU A 67 -3.71 -0.60 6.34
CA LEU A 67 -3.97 -1.58 5.28
C LEU A 67 -3.65 -3.01 5.71
N ARG A 68 -2.64 -3.20 6.58
CA ARG A 68 -2.28 -4.52 7.15
C ARG A 68 -3.15 -4.90 8.34
N GLU A 69 -3.52 -3.92 9.18
CA GLU A 69 -4.35 -4.15 10.36
C GLU A 69 -5.78 -4.55 9.98
N HIS A 70 -6.33 -3.93 8.94
CA HIS A 70 -7.69 -4.18 8.48
C HIS A 70 -7.74 -5.16 7.32
N ALA A 71 -8.25 -6.36 7.60
CA ALA A 71 -8.43 -7.40 6.60
C ALA A 71 -9.36 -6.95 5.46
N ARG A 72 -9.18 -7.52 4.26
CA ARG A 72 -10.08 -7.28 3.13
C ARG A 72 -11.52 -7.67 3.49
N GLY A 73 -12.46 -6.80 3.15
CA GLY A 73 -13.90 -7.00 3.39
C GLY A 73 -14.43 -6.44 4.71
N THR A 74 -13.59 -5.98 5.65
CA THR A 74 -14.09 -5.30 6.85
C THR A 74 -14.66 -3.91 6.51
N PRO A 75 -15.58 -3.36 7.32
CA PRO A 75 -16.06 -2.00 7.16
C PRO A 75 -14.93 -0.95 7.12
N GLU A 76 -13.94 -1.07 8.02
CA GLU A 76 -12.81 -0.13 8.13
C GLU A 76 -11.93 -0.17 6.89
N ARG A 77 -11.70 -1.38 6.35
CA ARG A 77 -10.95 -1.56 5.12
C ARG A 77 -11.66 -0.94 3.93
N ARG A 78 -12.98 -1.07 3.85
CA ARG A 78 -13.78 -0.43 2.78
C ARG A 78 -13.73 1.09 2.84
N ILE A 79 -13.78 1.68 4.04
CA ILE A 79 -13.60 3.12 4.22
C ILE A 79 -12.19 3.54 3.77
N LEU A 80 -11.17 2.77 4.14
CA LEU A 80 -9.78 3.05 3.77
C LEU A 80 -9.57 2.99 2.25
N ASP A 81 -10.05 1.91 1.62
CA ASP A 81 -9.97 1.76 0.17
C ASP A 81 -10.73 2.88 -0.56
N ALA A 82 -11.91 3.30 -0.05
CA ALA A 82 -12.67 4.42 -0.63
C ALA A 82 -11.95 5.77 -0.50
N CYS A 83 -11.37 6.09 0.66
CA CYS A 83 -10.62 7.32 0.85
C CYS A 83 -9.34 7.36 -0.01
N MET A 84 -8.64 6.23 -0.15
CA MET A 84 -7.47 6.12 -1.02
C MET A 84 -7.79 6.18 -2.52
N ASP A 85 -9.05 5.93 -2.89
CA ASP A 85 -9.53 6.06 -4.27
C ASP A 85 -10.02 7.48 -4.55
N GLU A 86 -10.72 8.10 -3.59
CA GLU A 86 -11.20 9.50 -3.67
C GLU A 86 -10.06 10.51 -3.85
N TRP A 87 -8.94 10.28 -3.18
CA TRP A 87 -7.75 11.13 -3.24
C TRP A 87 -6.69 10.64 -4.21
N ARG A 88 -7.07 9.74 -5.12
CA ARG A 88 -6.24 9.34 -6.25
C ARG A 88 -6.58 10.19 -7.47
N ASP A 89 -5.57 10.84 -8.04
CA ASP A 89 -5.73 11.57 -9.29
C ASP A 89 -5.85 10.63 -10.51
N PHE A 90 -6.14 11.21 -11.66
CA PHE A 90 -6.27 10.47 -12.92
C PHE A 90 -4.98 9.71 -13.33
N TYR A 91 -3.82 10.18 -12.89
CA TYR A 91 -2.51 9.56 -13.16
C TYR A 91 -2.13 8.50 -12.13
N GLY A 92 -2.98 8.25 -11.13
CA GLY A 92 -2.72 7.29 -10.07
C GLY A 92 -1.88 7.84 -8.92
N HIS A 93 -1.55 9.13 -8.92
CA HIS A 93 -0.95 9.80 -7.78
C HIS A 93 -1.96 9.93 -6.66
N MET A 94 -1.49 9.85 -5.42
CA MET A 94 -2.37 9.83 -4.25
C MET A 94 -1.96 10.91 -3.29
N ASP A 95 -2.91 11.75 -2.88
CA ASP A 95 -2.70 12.62 -1.73
C ASP A 95 -2.86 11.77 -0.45
N TYR A 96 -1.73 11.29 0.06
CA TYR A 96 -1.72 10.41 1.23
C TYR A 96 -2.23 11.11 2.49
N HIS A 97 -2.00 12.42 2.64
CA HIS A 97 -2.45 13.17 3.81
C HIS A 97 -3.98 13.28 3.82
N GLU A 98 -4.54 13.62 2.66
CA GLU A 98 -5.98 13.71 2.49
C GLU A 98 -6.67 12.35 2.60
N ALA A 99 -6.06 11.29 2.05
CA ALA A 99 -6.55 9.92 2.21
C ALA A 99 -6.59 9.49 3.69
N LEU A 100 -5.54 9.78 4.46
CA LEU A 100 -5.49 9.46 5.89
C LEU A 100 -6.51 10.28 6.68
N ARG A 101 -6.63 11.59 6.41
CA ARG A 101 -7.62 12.47 7.06
C ARG A 101 -9.05 11.99 6.80
N CYS A 102 -9.38 11.71 5.53
CA CYS A 102 -10.67 11.14 5.14
C CYS A 102 -11.01 9.88 5.93
N TRP A 103 -10.04 8.96 6.07
CA TRP A 103 -10.25 7.73 6.81
C TRP A 103 -10.49 7.98 8.30
N GLN A 104 -9.72 8.88 8.93
CA GLN A 104 -9.88 9.23 10.35
C GLN A 104 -11.24 9.86 10.65
N GLU A 105 -11.72 10.75 9.78
CA GLU A 105 -13.03 11.40 9.89
C GLU A 105 -14.17 10.40 9.71
N ARG A 106 -14.04 9.49 8.73
CA ARG A 106 -15.07 8.49 8.42
C ARG A 106 -15.00 7.25 9.33
N ASN A 107 -13.95 7.10 10.13
CA ASN A 107 -13.76 6.01 11.10
C ASN A 107 -13.52 6.53 12.54
N PRO A 108 -14.52 7.22 13.15
CA PRO A 108 -14.34 7.95 14.41
C PRO A 108 -14.10 7.07 15.64
N ALA A 109 -14.43 5.78 15.57
CA ALA A 109 -14.20 4.82 16.66
C ALA A 109 -12.70 4.68 17.06
N ARG A 110 -11.78 5.19 16.23
CA ARG A 110 -10.33 5.18 16.49
C ARG A 110 -9.62 6.53 16.29
N GLY A 111 -10.34 7.57 15.86
CA GLY A 111 -9.81 8.94 15.84
C GLY A 111 -9.60 9.52 17.25
N ALA A 112 -10.37 9.04 18.24
CA ALA A 112 -10.34 9.54 19.62
C ALA A 112 -9.15 9.04 20.49
N ASN A 113 -8.39 8.04 20.05
CA ASN A 113 -7.26 7.47 20.82
C ASN A 113 -5.89 7.99 20.37
N GLN A 114 -5.84 9.02 19.53
CA GLN A 114 -4.61 9.60 18.98
C GLN A 114 -4.46 11.11 19.28
N GLY A 115 -5.25 11.64 20.21
CA GLY A 115 -5.18 13.04 20.69
C GLY A 115 -4.44 13.17 22.01
#